data_AF-A0A1A9CVV9-F1
#
_entry.id   AF-A0A1A9CVV9-F1
#
_cell.length_a   1.000
_cell.length_b   1.000
_cell.length_c   1.000
_cell.angle_alpha   90.00
_cell.angle_beta   90.00
_cell.angle_gamma   90.00
#
_symmetry.space_group_name_H-M   'P 1'
#
loop_
_entity.id
_entity.type
_entity.pdbx_description
1 polymer ?
#
loop_
_entity_poly.entity_id
_entity_poly.type
_entity_poly.pdbx_seq_one_letter_code
_entity_poly.pdbx_strand_id
1 'polypeptide(L)'
;MTTTLFGENRTRLGNKGQEWSVWVSGMDDIHDKHSLEDALELANELNAIFADLRFRSDSKYSPIMHAVVLHHGYAWTASTEHALGLDCGVPACEPCSLDRDVPSDKSAPTA
;
A
#
# COMPACT_ATOMS: atom_id res chain seq x y z
N MET A 1 18.85 1.80 -14.42
CA MET A 1 17.49 1.30 -14.67
C MET A 1 16.63 1.76 -13.50
N THR A 2 15.52 2.44 -13.76
CA THR A 2 14.65 2.98 -12.71
C THR A 2 13.69 1.88 -12.26
N THR A 3 13.88 1.34 -11.07
CA THR A 3 12.99 0.32 -10.51
C THR A 3 11.66 0.98 -10.15
N THR A 4 10.62 0.75 -10.96
CA THR A 4 9.26 1.16 -10.62
C THR A 4 8.68 0.17 -9.60
N LEU A 5 8.62 0.62 -8.34
CA LEU A 5 7.97 -0.09 -7.23
C LEU A 5 6.46 -0.29 -7.47
N PHE A 6 5.85 0.67 -8.17
CA PHE A 6 4.42 0.71 -8.49
C PHE A 6 4.26 0.89 -10.02
N GLY A 7 3.32 0.18 -10.67
CA GLY A 7 3.04 0.32 -12.12
C GLY A 7 2.93 -1.00 -12.90
N GLU A 8 2.91 -0.94 -14.25
CA GLU A 8 2.78 -2.14 -15.13
C GLU A 8 3.98 -3.10 -15.03
N ASN A 9 5.18 -2.59 -14.80
CA ASN A 9 6.42 -3.36 -14.68
C ASN A 9 6.80 -3.59 -13.20
N ARG A 10 5.86 -4.08 -12.39
CA ARG A 10 6.05 -4.29 -10.94
C ARG A 10 7.28 -5.14 -10.68
N THR A 11 8.21 -4.62 -9.89
CA THR A 11 9.30 -5.45 -9.36
C THR A 11 8.78 -6.25 -8.18
N ARG A 12 8.86 -7.59 -8.26
CA ARG A 12 8.53 -8.47 -7.13
C ARG A 12 9.70 -8.43 -6.15
N LEU A 13 9.48 -7.86 -4.98
CA LEU A 13 10.48 -7.70 -3.93
C LEU A 13 10.48 -8.88 -2.96
N GLY A 14 9.29 -9.38 -2.62
CA GLY A 14 9.12 -10.45 -1.65
C GLY A 14 8.75 -11.80 -2.26
N ASN A 15 8.43 -12.76 -1.40
CA ASN A 15 8.05 -14.11 -1.80
C ASN A 15 6.56 -14.15 -2.23
N LYS A 16 6.26 -14.89 -3.30
CA LYS A 16 4.87 -15.15 -3.74
C LYS A 16 4.06 -15.90 -2.66
N GLY A 17 4.70 -16.79 -1.92
CA GLY A 17 4.04 -17.64 -0.91
C GLY A 17 3.66 -16.90 0.37
N GLN A 18 4.22 -15.71 0.60
CA GLN A 18 3.86 -14.85 1.73
C GLN A 18 2.74 -13.93 1.28
N GLU A 19 1.54 -14.12 1.83
CA GLU A 19 0.40 -13.27 1.48
C GLU A 19 0.68 -11.82 1.86
N TRP A 20 1.07 -11.57 3.12
CA TRP A 20 1.40 -10.24 3.60
C TRP A 20 2.84 -10.20 4.10
N SER A 21 3.56 -9.12 3.77
CA SER A 21 4.90 -8.87 4.31
C SER A 21 5.22 -7.39 4.29
N VAL A 22 6.27 -6.97 5.01
CA VAL A 22 6.77 -5.60 5.02
C VAL A 22 8.22 -5.59 4.56
N TRP A 23 8.50 -4.84 3.49
CA TRP A 23 9.86 -4.62 3.01
C TRP A 23 10.40 -3.28 3.49
N VAL A 24 11.65 -3.25 3.96
CA VAL A 24 12.35 -2.02 4.36
C VAL A 24 13.35 -1.61 3.29
N SER A 25 13.12 -0.45 2.67
CA SER A 25 14.00 0.06 1.62
C SER A 25 15.38 0.38 2.19
N GLY A 26 16.43 -0.19 1.60
CA GLY A 26 17.82 0.06 1.97
C GLY A 26 18.43 -0.94 2.97
N MET A 27 17.62 -1.83 3.56
CA MET A 27 18.11 -2.92 4.42
C MET A 27 17.97 -4.33 3.80
N ASP A 28 17.31 -4.42 2.64
CA ASP A 28 16.99 -5.69 1.95
C ASP A 28 16.31 -6.73 2.86
N ASP A 29 15.58 -6.22 3.87
CA ASP A 29 14.89 -7.02 4.87
C ASP A 29 13.39 -7.09 4.56
N ILE A 30 12.82 -8.27 4.76
CA ILE A 30 11.41 -8.58 4.50
C ILE A 30 10.84 -9.31 5.71
N HIS A 31 9.90 -8.64 6.39
CA HIS A 31 9.20 -9.19 7.54
C HIS A 31 7.92 -9.89 7.09
N ASP A 32 7.85 -11.21 7.31
CA ASP A 32 6.63 -11.99 7.06
C ASP A 32 5.51 -11.60 8.03
N LYS A 33 4.27 -11.55 7.53
CA LYS A 33 3.08 -11.18 8.31
C LYS A 33 1.90 -12.06 7.98
N HIS A 34 1.14 -12.39 9.03
CA HIS A 34 -0.01 -13.28 8.92
C HIS A 34 -1.27 -12.56 8.45
N SER A 35 -1.32 -11.24 8.55
CA SER A 35 -2.48 -10.42 8.19
C SER A 35 -2.05 -9.07 7.58
N LEU A 36 -2.98 -8.42 6.86
CA LEU A 36 -2.83 -7.05 6.40
C LEU A 36 -2.70 -6.06 7.58
N GLU A 37 -3.46 -6.27 8.66
CA GLU A 37 -3.44 -5.41 9.84
C GLU A 37 -2.05 -5.36 10.47
N ASP A 38 -1.44 -6.53 10.73
CA ASP A 38 -0.10 -6.63 11.31
C ASP A 38 0.97 -6.01 10.39
N ALA A 39 0.77 -6.10 9.07
CA ALA A 39 1.67 -5.53 8.09
C ALA A 39 1.56 -4.00 8.05
N LEU A 40 0.35 -3.46 8.10
CA LEU A 40 0.09 -2.02 8.17
C LEU A 40 0.60 -1.43 9.49
N GLU A 41 0.37 -2.10 10.62
CA GLU A 41 0.87 -1.68 11.93
C GLU A 41 2.40 -1.57 11.92
N LEU A 42 3.10 -2.65 11.54
CA LEU A 42 4.57 -2.63 11.47
C LEU A 42 5.08 -1.58 10.48
N ALA A 43 4.48 -1.48 9.29
CA ALA A 43 4.91 -0.49 8.31
C ALA A 43 4.74 0.95 8.83
N ASN A 44 3.67 1.21 9.58
CA ASN A 44 3.43 2.51 10.19
C ASN A 44 4.46 2.81 11.29
N GLU A 45 4.71 1.87 12.19
CA GLU A 45 5.72 2.00 13.26
C GLU A 45 7.10 2.31 12.68
N LEU A 46 7.55 1.52 11.71
CA LEU A 46 8.85 1.70 11.08
C LEU A 46 8.94 3.03 10.34
N ASN A 47 7.91 3.42 9.57
CA ASN A 47 7.91 4.71 8.88
C ASN A 47 7.93 5.89 9.85
N ALA A 48 7.25 5.80 11.00
CA ALA A 48 7.32 6.82 12.04
C ALA A 48 8.74 6.94 12.62
N ILE A 49 9.41 5.81 12.89
CA ILE A 49 10.80 5.78 13.34
C ILE A 49 11.73 6.39 12.28
N PHE A 50 11.57 6.01 11.01
CA PHE A 50 12.40 6.52 9.92
C PHE A 50 12.20 8.02 9.69
N ALA A 51 10.98 8.52 9.84
CA ALA A 51 10.70 9.94 9.79
C ALA A 51 11.40 10.71 10.92
N ASP A 52 11.31 10.23 12.17
CA ASP A 52 11.99 10.85 13.32
C ASP A 52 13.52 10.82 13.15
N LEU A 53 14.09 9.70 12.72
CA LEU A 53 15.52 9.57 12.41
C LEU A 53 15.95 10.56 11.32
N ARG A 54 15.11 10.77 10.30
CA ARG A 54 15.37 11.76 9.24
C ARG A 54 15.34 13.18 9.79
N PHE A 55 14.39 13.52 10.67
CA PHE A 55 14.32 14.85 11.29
C PHE A 55 15.51 15.16 12.20
N ARG A 56 16.10 14.14 12.83
CA ARG A 56 17.28 14.29 13.71
C ARG A 56 18.60 14.39 12.95
N SER A 57 18.58 14.34 11.62
CA SER A 57 19.80 14.32 10.82
C SER A 57 19.82 15.44 9.78
N ASP A 58 20.73 16.39 9.97
CA ASP A 58 20.97 17.49 9.02
C ASP A 58 21.85 17.06 7.82
N SER A 59 22.32 15.81 7.83
CA SER A 59 23.19 15.31 6.77
C SER A 59 22.38 14.99 5.51
N LYS A 60 22.78 15.59 4.40
CA LYS A 60 22.27 15.25 3.07
C LYS A 60 22.55 13.80 2.65
N TYR A 61 23.47 13.12 3.34
CA TYR A 61 23.85 11.73 3.08
C TYR A 61 23.05 10.73 3.91
N SER A 62 22.18 11.20 4.80
CA SER A 62 21.36 10.30 5.61
C SER A 62 20.39 9.53 4.71
N PRO A 63 20.37 8.19 4.82
CA PRO A 63 19.54 7.36 3.97
C PRO A 63 18.07 7.69 4.21
N ILE A 64 17.29 7.69 3.12
CA ILE A 64 15.84 7.75 3.19
C ILE A 64 15.36 6.30 3.18
N MET A 65 14.68 5.91 4.27
CA MET A 65 14.16 4.57 4.46
C MET A 65 12.63 4.61 4.50
N HIS A 66 12.02 3.59 3.92
CA HIS A 66 10.58 3.39 3.88
C HIS A 66 10.27 1.93 4.17
N ALA A 67 9.28 1.69 5.02
CA ALA A 67 8.64 0.39 5.16
C ALA A 67 7.42 0.33 4.23
N VAL A 68 7.38 -0.65 3.35
CA VAL A 68 6.34 -0.82 2.32
C VAL A 68 5.65 -2.16 2.53
N VAL A 69 4.33 -2.13 2.65
CA VAL A 69 3.52 -3.35 2.70
C VAL A 69 3.54 -4.03 1.33
N LEU A 70 3.76 -5.34 1.34
CA LEU A 70 3.72 -6.19 0.17
C LEU A 70 2.53 -7.17 0.27
N HIS A 71 1.87 -7.41 -0.87
CA HIS A 71 0.92 -8.49 -1.05
C HIS A 71 1.47 -9.50 -2.07
N HIS A 72 1.70 -10.75 -1.68
CA HIS A 72 2.35 -11.79 -2.49
C HIS A 72 3.69 -11.34 -3.12
N GLY A 73 4.46 -10.56 -2.36
CA GLY A 73 5.77 -10.04 -2.77
C GLY A 73 5.74 -8.83 -3.69
N TYR A 74 4.56 -8.25 -3.97
CA TYR A 74 4.43 -7.00 -4.72
C TYR A 74 4.09 -5.85 -3.79
N ALA A 75 4.66 -4.67 -4.04
CA ALA A 75 4.30 -3.48 -3.29
C ALA A 75 2.79 -3.22 -3.40
N TRP A 76 2.15 -3.08 -2.25
CA TRP A 76 0.71 -2.89 -2.13
C TRP A 76 0.35 -1.41 -2.28
N THR A 77 -0.76 -1.15 -2.99
CA THR A 77 -1.32 0.19 -3.17
C THR A 77 -2.83 0.15 -3.07
N ALA A 78 -3.47 1.23 -2.65
CA ALA A 78 -4.93 1.38 -2.70
C ALA A 78 -5.50 1.16 -4.11
N SER A 79 -4.77 1.57 -5.17
CA SER A 79 -5.17 1.25 -6.55
C SER A 79 -5.12 -0.25 -6.88
N THR A 80 -4.25 -1.02 -6.21
CA THR A 80 -4.18 -2.48 -6.33
C THR A 80 -5.29 -3.15 -5.55
N GLU A 81 -5.68 -2.62 -4.39
CA GLU A 81 -6.89 -3.05 -3.64
C GLU A 81 -8.15 -2.88 -4.49
N HIS A 82 -8.30 -1.72 -5.13
CA HIS A 82 -9.42 -1.41 -6.01
C HIS A 82 -9.52 -2.36 -7.22
N ALA A 83 -8.38 -2.64 -7.86
CA ALA A 83 -8.32 -3.59 -8.98
C ALA A 83 -8.64 -5.04 -8.58
N LEU A 84 -8.50 -5.38 -7.29
CA LEU A 84 -8.77 -6.71 -6.74
C LEU A 84 -10.14 -6.80 -6.04
N GLY A 85 -10.89 -5.69 -5.93
CA GLY A 85 -12.24 -5.67 -5.35
C GLY A 85 -12.28 -5.88 -3.84
N LEU A 86 -11.23 -5.48 -3.12
CA LEU A 86 -11.07 -5.71 -1.67
C LEU A 86 -11.32 -4.46 -0.80
N ASP A 87 -11.84 -3.37 -1.40
CA ASP A 87 -11.91 -2.04 -0.77
C ASP A 87 -12.69 -2.00 0.57
N CYS A 88 -12.02 -1.46 1.60
CA CYS A 88 -12.45 -1.30 3.00
C CYS A 88 -13.54 -0.24 3.31
N GLY A 89 -14.22 0.32 2.30
CA GLY A 89 -15.39 1.20 2.51
C GLY A 89 -15.11 2.62 3.02
N VAL A 90 -13.91 3.17 2.78
CA VAL A 90 -13.54 4.51 3.27
C VAL A 90 -14.07 5.64 2.35
N PRO A 91 -14.77 6.66 2.90
CA PRO A 91 -15.49 7.69 2.14
C PRO A 91 -14.63 8.75 1.42
N ALA A 92 -13.30 8.68 1.52
CA ALA A 92 -12.39 9.54 0.74
C ALA A 92 -12.23 9.08 -0.72
N CYS A 93 -12.79 7.92 -1.08
CA CYS A 93 -12.93 7.48 -2.45
C CYS A 93 -14.18 8.11 -3.07
N GLU A 94 -14.04 9.17 -3.89
CA GLU A 94 -14.87 9.44 -5.09
C GLU A 94 -14.34 10.64 -5.93
N PRO A 95 -14.62 10.69 -7.27
CA PRO A 95 -15.55 9.83 -7.99
C PRO A 95 -14.89 8.71 -8.81
N CYS A 96 -15.39 7.51 -8.53
CA CYS A 96 -15.14 6.24 -9.17
C CYS A 96 -15.55 6.28 -10.65
N SER A 97 -14.63 5.98 -11.58
CA SER A 97 -14.91 5.87 -13.01
C SER A 97 -15.07 4.41 -13.46
N LEU A 98 -15.87 3.64 -12.70
CA LEU A 98 -16.52 2.43 -13.20
C LEU A 98 -17.95 2.77 -13.59
N ASP A 99 -18.30 2.43 -14.83
CA ASP A 99 -19.56 2.79 -15.45
C ASP A 99 -20.76 2.11 -14.78
N ARG A 100 -21.80 2.90 -14.54
CA ARG A 100 -23.05 2.56 -13.83
C ARG A 100 -24.17 2.23 -14.81
N ASP A 101 -23.87 1.78 -16.03
CA ASP A 101 -24.83 1.49 -17.12
C ASP A 101 -25.90 0.43 -16.78
N VAL A 102 -25.89 -0.11 -15.57
CA VAL A 102 -27.01 -0.84 -14.97
C VAL A 102 -27.79 0.14 -14.08
N PRO A 103 -28.98 0.60 -14.50
CA PRO A 103 -29.70 1.68 -13.81
C PRO A 103 -29.95 1.33 -12.34
N SER A 104 -29.54 2.22 -11.43
CA SER A 104 -29.94 2.11 -10.03
C SER A 104 -31.42 2.50 -9.93
N ASP A 105 -32.28 1.53 -9.66
CA ASP A 105 -33.70 1.76 -9.43
C ASP A 105 -33.85 2.52 -8.10
N LYS A 106 -33.86 3.86 -8.20
CA LYS A 106 -34.17 4.74 -7.09
C LYS A 106 -35.68 4.77 -6.94
N SER A 107 -36.20 3.81 -6.19
CA SER A 107 -37.53 3.93 -5.60
C SER A 107 -37.56 5.20 -4.74
N ALA A 108 -38.24 6.23 -5.25
CA ALA A 108 -38.65 7.40 -4.49
C ALA A 108 -39.51 6.98 -3.29
N PRO A 109 -39.70 7.90 -2.32
CA PRO A 109 -40.95 8.64 -2.43
C PRO A 109 -40.83 10.14 -2.11
N THR A 110 -41.46 10.92 -2.98
CA THR A 110 -42.21 12.17 -2.69
C THR A 110 -43.09 12.00 -1.43
N ALA A 111 -43.33 13.01 -0.60
CA ALA A 111 -43.57 14.42 -0.90
C ALA A 111 -43.13 15.33 0.25
#